data_AF-A0A2T1EMG3-F1
#
_entry.id   AF-A0A2T1EMG3-F1
#
_cell.length_a   1.000
_cell.length_b   1.000
_cell.length_c   1.000
_cell.angle_alpha   90.00
_cell.angle_beta   90.00
_cell.angle_gamma   90.00
#
_symmetry.space_group_name_H-M   'P 1'
#
loop_
_entity.id
_entity.type
_entity.pdbx_description
1 polymer ?
#
loop_
_entity_poly.entity_id
_entity_poly.type
_entity_poly.pdbx_seq_one_letter_code
_entity_poly.pdbx_strand_id
1 'polypeptide(L)'
;MSTQAETTDTFTSLQTNQPSPFIDRAIINLLARISSFSDDHFDTAFVILDESELKSLVVLLLQHWTDHLDGRLLAGYLLVLREGKTNPGSQQADDAL
;
A
#
# COMPACT_ATOMS: atom_id res chain seq x y z
N MET A 1 30.41 -36.88 -8.12
CA MET A 1 30.89 -35.62 -8.73
C MET A 1 29.99 -35.36 -9.92
N SER A 2 29.13 -34.35 -10.03
CA SER A 2 28.85 -33.18 -9.20
C SER A 2 27.42 -32.71 -9.48
N THR A 3 26.94 -31.90 -8.54
CA THR A 3 25.58 -31.49 -8.21
C THR A 3 25.06 -30.30 -9.04
N GLN A 4 23.74 -30.28 -9.30
CA GLN A 4 22.82 -29.11 -9.48
C GLN A 4 23.13 -28.08 -10.60
N ALA A 5 22.15 -27.42 -11.22
CA ALA A 5 20.93 -26.89 -10.62
C ALA A 5 19.73 -26.92 -11.58
N GLU A 6 18.66 -27.56 -11.13
CA GLU A 6 17.31 -27.15 -11.47
C GLU A 6 17.13 -25.73 -10.91
N THR A 7 17.16 -24.72 -11.77
CA THR A 7 16.65 -23.39 -11.45
C THR A 7 15.14 -23.51 -11.40
N THR A 8 14.61 -23.91 -10.25
CA THR A 8 13.20 -23.86 -9.94
C THR A 8 12.78 -22.40 -10.04
N ASP A 9 12.07 -22.08 -11.12
CA ASP A 9 11.28 -20.87 -11.33
C ASP A 9 10.40 -20.58 -10.12
N THR A 10 10.99 -19.93 -9.11
CA THR A 10 10.31 -19.46 -7.91
C THR A 10 9.86 -18.04 -8.17
N PHE A 11 9.02 -17.84 -9.19
CA PHE A 11 8.42 -16.54 -9.48
C PHE A 11 6.90 -16.56 -9.63
N THR A 12 6.25 -17.71 -9.42
CA THR A 12 4.83 -17.87 -9.70
C THR A 12 4.05 -18.31 -8.46
N SER A 13 3.88 -17.41 -7.50
CA SER A 13 2.72 -17.49 -6.58
C SER A 13 2.31 -16.12 -6.02
N LEU A 14 2.09 -15.14 -6.91
CA LEU A 14 1.33 -13.92 -6.55
C LEU A 14 -0.18 -14.09 -6.78
N GLN A 15 -0.64 -15.25 -7.25
CA GLN A 15 -2.06 -15.55 -7.44
C GLN A 15 -2.69 -16.17 -6.19
N THR A 16 -2.68 -15.45 -5.08
CA THR A 16 -3.79 -15.58 -4.13
C THR A 16 -4.84 -14.57 -4.56
N ASN A 17 -5.94 -15.04 -5.15
CA ASN A 17 -7.13 -14.21 -5.50
C ASN A 17 -7.81 -13.59 -4.26
N GLN A 18 -7.16 -13.60 -3.10
CA GLN A 18 -7.64 -13.02 -1.86
C GLN A 18 -6.90 -11.69 -1.64
N PRO A 19 -7.63 -10.58 -1.48
CA PRO A 19 -7.00 -9.32 -1.13
C PRO A 19 -6.26 -9.46 0.21
N SER A 20 -5.04 -8.92 0.26
CA SER A 20 -4.25 -8.94 1.49
C SER A 20 -4.86 -7.97 2.49
N PRO A 21 -5.14 -8.38 3.74
CA PRO A 21 -5.74 -7.51 4.75
C PRO A 21 -4.84 -6.28 5.07
N PHE A 22 -3.52 -6.42 4.86
CA PHE A 22 -2.59 -5.30 4.99
C PHE A 22 -2.78 -4.27 3.86
N ILE A 23 -3.02 -4.74 2.64
CA ILE A 23 -3.30 -3.89 1.48
C ILE A 23 -4.66 -3.21 1.68
N ASP A 24 -5.69 -3.96 2.09
CA ASP A 24 -7.02 -3.42 2.35
C ASP A 24 -6.98 -2.31 3.41
N ARG A 25 -6.27 -2.53 4.52
CA ARG A 25 -6.10 -1.52 5.56
C ARG A 25 -5.38 -0.27 5.05
N ALA A 26 -4.36 -0.43 4.20
CA ALA A 26 -3.67 0.72 3.59
C ALA A 26 -4.61 1.53 2.68
N ILE A 27 -5.44 0.86 1.88
CA ILE A 27 -6.45 1.51 1.03
C ILE A 27 -7.53 2.23 1.86
N ILE A 28 -8.01 1.60 2.94
CA ILE A 28 -8.98 2.22 3.86
C ILE A 28 -8.38 3.46 4.51
N ASN A 29 -7.13 3.42 4.96
CA ASN A 29 -6.45 4.59 5.51
C ASN A 29 -6.31 5.72 4.48
N LEU A 30 -6.02 5.38 3.22
CA LEU A 30 -5.95 6.36 2.14
C LEU A 30 -7.32 7.00 1.88
N LEU A 31 -8.39 6.21 1.81
CA LEU A 31 -9.76 6.70 1.70
C LEU A 31 -10.13 7.67 2.84
N ALA A 32 -9.83 7.29 4.09
CA ALA A 32 -10.09 8.12 5.26
C ALA A 32 -9.26 9.43 5.25
N ARG A 33 -8.03 9.37 4.73
CA ARG A 33 -7.17 10.55 4.60
C ARG A 33 -7.72 11.52 3.56
N ILE A 34 -8.18 11.00 2.42
CA ILE A 34 -8.73 11.84 1.34
C ILE A 34 -10.07 12.41 1.77
N SER A 35 -10.95 11.64 2.40
CA SER A 35 -12.27 12.12 2.85
C SER A 35 -12.20 13.26 3.88
N SER A 36 -11.09 13.36 4.61
CA SER A 36 -10.82 14.42 5.59
C SER A 36 -9.76 15.41 5.12
N PHE A 37 -9.35 15.38 3.86
CA PHE A 37 -8.30 16.25 3.35
C PHE A 37 -8.85 17.67 3.19
N SER A 38 -8.18 18.62 3.83
CA SER A 38 -8.43 20.05 3.70
C SER A 38 -7.10 20.78 3.78
N ASP A 39 -6.79 21.56 2.76
CA ASP A 39 -5.68 22.51 2.71
C ASP A 39 -6.12 23.82 2.03
N ASP A 40 -5.19 24.75 1.85
CA ASP A 40 -5.48 26.07 1.26
C ASP A 40 -5.97 26.00 -0.21
N HIS A 41 -5.83 24.85 -0.88
CA HIS A 41 -6.15 24.65 -2.30
C HIS A 41 -7.29 23.67 -2.54
N PHE A 42 -7.54 22.74 -1.62
CA PHE A 42 -8.54 21.70 -1.75
C PHE A 42 -9.13 21.34 -0.39
N ASP A 43 -10.45 21.44 -0.30
CA ASP A 43 -11.20 20.99 0.87
C ASP A 43 -12.32 20.03 0.45
N THR A 44 -12.19 18.79 0.92
CA THR A 44 -13.12 17.70 0.61
C THR A 44 -14.52 17.97 1.17
N ALA A 45 -14.64 18.72 2.26
CA ALA A 45 -15.92 19.10 2.84
C ALA A 45 -16.69 20.09 1.96
N PHE A 46 -15.99 20.92 1.16
CA PHE A 46 -16.61 21.86 0.23
C PHE A 46 -17.00 21.21 -1.10
N VAL A 47 -16.26 20.20 -1.54
CA VAL A 47 -16.55 19.49 -2.80
C VAL A 47 -17.72 18.52 -2.65
N ILE A 48 -18.06 18.10 -1.42
CA ILE A 48 -19.16 17.16 -1.09
C ILE A 48 -19.09 15.92 -2.00
N LEU A 49 -17.98 15.20 -1.93
CA LEU A 49 -17.82 13.96 -2.67
C LEU A 49 -18.69 12.86 -2.05
N ASP A 50 -19.47 12.18 -2.88
CA ASP A 50 -20.15 10.96 -2.46
C ASP A 50 -19.17 9.77 -2.35
N GLU A 51 -19.64 8.65 -1.81
CA GLU A 51 -18.80 7.46 -1.61
C GLU A 51 -18.24 6.91 -2.93
N SER A 52 -18.99 7.00 -4.02
CA SER A 52 -18.58 6.50 -5.34
C SER A 52 -17.54 7.40 -6.01
N GLU A 53 -17.69 8.71 -5.85
CA GLU A 53 -16.75 9.72 -6.33
C GLU A 53 -15.44 9.64 -5.54
N LEU A 54 -15.51 9.49 -4.23
CA LEU A 54 -14.33 9.29 -3.38
C LEU A 54 -13.57 8.02 -3.80
N LYS A 55 -14.26 6.90 -4.02
CA LYS A 55 -13.64 5.67 -4.53
C LYS A 55 -12.98 5.89 -5.89
N SER A 56 -13.65 6.61 -6.79
CA SER A 56 -13.12 6.92 -8.13
C SER A 56 -11.87 7.78 -8.05
N LEU A 57 -11.83 8.77 -7.15
CA LEU A 57 -10.66 9.60 -6.91
C LEU A 57 -9.47 8.77 -6.40
N VAL A 58 -9.71 7.83 -5.48
CA VAL A 58 -8.66 6.91 -5.02
C VAL A 58 -8.10 6.07 -6.16
N VAL A 59 -8.97 5.54 -7.03
CA VAL A 59 -8.54 4.77 -8.21
C VAL A 59 -7.68 5.62 -9.14
N LEU A 60 -8.09 6.87 -9.44
CA LEU A 60 -7.32 7.79 -10.27
C LEU A 60 -5.95 8.12 -9.68
N LEU A 61 -5.87 8.33 -8.36
CA LEU A 61 -4.61 8.58 -7.67
C LEU A 61 -3.68 7.37 -7.73
N LEU A 62 -4.20 6.16 -7.51
CA LEU A 62 -3.41 4.94 -7.60
C LEU A 62 -2.90 4.70 -9.02
N GLN A 63 -3.72 4.94 -10.05
CA GLN A 63 -3.30 4.85 -11.45
C GLN A 63 -2.19 5.85 -11.74
N HIS A 64 -2.38 7.12 -11.38
CA HIS A 64 -1.38 8.16 -11.58
C HIS A 64 -0.06 7.83 -10.88
N TRP A 65 -0.09 7.41 -9.61
CA TRP A 65 1.14 7.00 -8.93
C TRP A 65 1.80 5.81 -9.60
N THR A 66 1.02 4.82 -10.05
CA THR A 66 1.54 3.64 -10.76
C THR A 66 2.25 4.04 -12.06
N ASP A 67 1.67 4.95 -12.84
CA ASP A 67 2.24 5.43 -14.10
C ASP A 67 3.51 6.27 -13.90
N HIS A 68 3.64 6.90 -12.74
CA HIS A 68 4.76 7.76 -12.38
C HIS A 68 5.80 7.10 -11.46
N LEU A 69 5.64 5.80 -11.15
CA LEU A 69 6.65 5.06 -10.40
C LEU A 69 7.91 4.88 -11.25
N ASP A 70 9.00 5.48 -10.81
CA ASP A 70 10.32 5.25 -11.40
C ASP A 70 11.16 4.28 -10.56
N GLY A 71 12.22 3.75 -11.17
CA GLY A 71 13.13 2.80 -10.52
C GLY A 71 13.84 3.35 -9.27
N ARG A 72 13.98 4.68 -9.14
CA ARG A 72 14.62 5.30 -7.96
C ARG A 72 13.65 5.33 -6.78
N LEU A 73 12.39 5.68 -7.03
CA LEU A 73 11.32 5.65 -6.03
C LEU A 73 11.13 4.21 -5.51
N LEU A 74 11.06 3.23 -6.41
CA LEU A 74 10.97 1.82 -6.03
C LEU A 74 12.18 1.36 -5.21
N ALA A 75 13.40 1.75 -5.59
CA ALA A 75 14.59 1.46 -4.81
C ALA A 75 14.55 2.08 -3.41
N GLY A 76 14.01 3.28 -3.27
CA GLY A 76 13.79 3.94 -1.98
C GLY A 76 12.85 3.14 -1.07
N TYR A 77 11.68 2.71 -1.59
CA TYR A 77 10.75 1.89 -0.82
C TYR A 77 11.35 0.52 -0.45
N LEU A 78 12.11 -0.11 -1.35
CA LEU A 78 12.82 -1.36 -1.07
C LEU A 78 13.85 -1.20 0.06
N LEU A 79 14.55 -0.06 0.11
CA LEU A 79 15.50 0.23 1.18
C LEU A 79 14.79 0.33 2.53
N VAL A 80 13.65 1.02 2.59
CA VAL A 80 12.84 1.13 3.82
C VAL A 80 12.39 -0.24 4.34
N LEU A 81 11.96 -1.13 3.44
CA LEU A 81 11.59 -2.50 3.79
C LEU A 81 12.80 -3.29 4.31
N ARG A 82 13.96 -3.15 3.66
CA ARG A 82 15.21 -3.82 4.05
C ARG A 82 15.76 -3.34 5.39
N GLU A 83 15.59 -2.06 5.71
CA GLU A 83 15.99 -1.47 6.99
C GLU A 83 15.04 -1.82 8.15
N GLY A 84 13.93 -2.54 7.89
CA GLY A 84 12.99 -2.96 8.93
C GLY A 84 12.23 -1.82 9.59
N LYS A 85 12.26 -0.60 9.02
CA LYS A 85 11.51 0.57 9.54
C LYS A 85 10.02 0.51 9.26
N THR A 86 9.52 -0.57 8.69
CA THR A 86 8.10 -0.89 8.70
C THR A 86 7.84 -1.85 9.85
N ASN A 87 7.52 -1.30 11.01
CA ASN A 87 6.90 -2.05 12.09
C ASN A 87 5.38 -1.78 12.11
N PRO A 88 4.58 -2.36 11.19
CA PRO A 88 3.14 -2.35 11.33
C PRO A 88 2.72 -3.53 12.23
N GLY A 89 2.99 -3.48 13.54
CA GLY A 89 2.31 -4.39 14.47
C GLY A 89 3.06 -4.97 15.67
N SER A 90 3.97 -4.26 16.33
CA SER A 90 4.30 -4.60 17.73
C SER A 90 3.74 -3.53 18.68
N GLN A 91 2.42 -3.61 18.89
CA GLN A 91 1.83 -3.20 20.16
C GLN A 91 1.44 -4.50 20.87
N GLN A 92 2.43 -4.99 21.61
CA GLN A 92 2.38 -6.08 22.56
C GLN A 92 1.26 -5.78 23.58
N ALA A 93 0.17 -6.53 23.49
CA ALA A 93 -0.82 -6.64 24.57
C ALA A 93 -0.44 -7.89 25.38
N ASP A 94 0.59 -7.75 26.20
CA ASP A 94 0.93 -8.69 27.27
C ASP A 94 1.15 -7.87 28.54
N ASP A 95 0.02 -7.46 29.12
CA ASP A 95 -0.19 -6.87 30.46
C ASP A 95 -1.73 -6.74 30.55
N ALA A 96 -2.49 -7.44 31.39
CA ALA A 96 -2.21 -7.82 32.76
C ALA A 96 -2.96 -9.12 33.14
N LEU A 97 -2.36 -9.82 34.09
CA LEU A 97 -2.90 -10.89 34.94
C LEU A 97 -4.18 -10.50 35.69
#